data_AF-A0A8T4ZD65-F1
#
_entry.id   AF-A0A8T4ZD65-F1
#
_cell.length_a   1.000
_cell.length_b   1.000
_cell.length_c   1.000
_cell.angle_alpha   90.00
_cell.angle_beta   90.00
_cell.angle_gamma   90.00
#
_symmetry.space_group_name_H-M   'P 1'
#
loop_
_entity.id
_entity.type
_entity.pdbx_description
1 polymer ?
#
loop_
_entity_poly.entity_id
_entity_poly.type
_entity_poly.pdbx_seq_one_letter_code
_entity_poly.pdbx_strand_id
1 'polypeptide(L)'
;VEAFTPPPMGDLPIREARETWKDKVLWLNFPEEVFLRSPTEIRKYTLGLLREMAPGLGFIVSITEDVHPSHFRKAIETVTETFFEYGAIPIRASELPL
;
A
#
# COMPACT_ATOMS: atom_id res chain seq x y z
N VAL A 1 -4.32 1.22 17.29
CA VAL A 1 -4.21 1.21 15.83
C VAL A 1 -3.87 2.64 15.46
N GLU A 2 -2.81 2.87 14.71
CA GLU A 2 -2.44 4.21 14.24
C GLU A 2 -2.65 4.28 12.73
N ALA A 3 -3.31 5.34 12.27
CA ALA A 3 -3.64 5.52 10.86
C ALA A 3 -2.79 6.63 10.24
N PHE A 4 -2.33 6.44 9.01
CA PHE A 4 -1.59 7.45 8.26
C PHE A 4 -1.72 7.22 6.76
N THR A 5 -1.42 8.26 5.99
CA THR A 5 -1.27 8.18 4.53
C THR A 5 0.24 8.18 4.24
N PRO A 6 0.80 7.17 3.54
CA PRO A 6 2.20 7.21 3.14
C PRO A 6 2.42 8.21 1.98
N PRO A 7 3.68 8.56 1.66
CA PRO A 7 4.01 9.21 0.41
C PRO A 7 3.42 8.46 -0.79
N PRO A 8 2.98 9.15 -1.86
CA PRO A 8 3.30 10.55 -2.19
C PRO A 8 2.34 11.60 -1.61
N MET A 9 1.18 11.22 -1.07
CA MET A 9 0.19 12.19 -0.57
C MET A 9 0.48 12.61 0.87
N GLY A 10 0.93 11.69 1.72
CA GLY A 10 1.46 12.02 3.04
C GLY A 10 2.98 12.17 3.04
N ASP A 11 3.53 12.39 4.22
CA ASP A 11 4.97 12.65 4.44
C ASP A 11 5.64 11.63 5.36
N LEU A 12 4.90 10.65 5.89
CA LEU A 12 5.41 9.62 6.81
C LEU A 12 5.69 8.29 6.08
N PRO A 13 6.95 7.87 5.89
CA PRO A 13 7.29 6.57 5.31
C PRO A 13 6.89 5.40 6.22
N ILE A 14 6.57 4.24 5.63
CA ILE A 14 6.12 3.05 6.38
C ILE A 14 7.18 2.59 7.38
N ARG A 15 8.45 2.62 6.97
CA ARG A 15 9.56 2.23 7.84
C ARG A 15 9.62 3.07 9.10
N GLU A 16 9.49 4.39 8.96
CA GLU A 16 9.51 5.33 10.09
C GLU A 16 8.28 5.16 10.98
N ALA A 17 7.10 4.99 10.39
CA ALA A 17 5.87 4.66 11.12
C ALA A 17 6.04 3.38 11.96
N ARG A 18 6.62 2.33 11.39
CA ARG A 18 6.84 1.04 12.08
C ARG A 18 7.88 1.14 13.19
N GLU A 19 8.92 1.93 13.00
CA GLU A 19 9.95 2.18 14.02
C GLU A 19 9.39 3.04 15.17
N THR A 20 8.47 3.96 14.89
CA THR A 20 7.85 4.85 15.88
C THR A 20 6.73 4.14 16.67
N TRP A 21 5.93 3.32 16.00
CA TRP A 21 4.73 2.70 16.56
C TRP A 21 4.83 1.17 16.64
N LYS A 22 5.96 0.67 17.16
CA LYS A 22 6.34 -0.76 17.16
C LYS A 22 5.28 -1.72 17.72
N ASP A 23 4.50 -1.28 18.70
CA ASP A 23 3.48 -2.10 19.38
C ASP A 23 2.05 -1.85 18.88
N LYS A 24 1.91 -1.20 17.72
CA LYS A 24 0.60 -0.84 17.13
C LYS A 24 0.41 -1.53 15.79
N VAL A 25 -0.84 -1.88 15.51
CA VAL A 25 -1.28 -2.13 14.12
C VAL A 25 -1.31 -0.80 13.37
N LEU A 26 -0.72 -0.79 12.18
CA LEU A 26 -0.66 0.35 11.28
C LEU A 26 -1.75 0.26 10.23
N TRP A 27 -2.58 1.30 10.13
CA TRP A 27 -3.65 1.40 9.16
C TRP A 27 -3.28 2.42 8.09
N LEU A 28 -2.91 1.93 6.91
CA LEU A 28 -2.49 2.75 5.79
C LEU A 28 -3.70 3.14 4.95
N ASN A 29 -3.89 4.44 4.77
CA ASN A 29 -4.70 4.96 3.70
C ASN A 29 -3.88 4.93 2.40
N PHE A 30 -4.24 4.07 1.45
CA PHE A 30 -3.63 4.00 0.13
C PHE A 30 -3.92 5.31 -0.62
N PRO A 31 -2.91 6.08 -1.03
CA PRO A 31 -3.13 7.40 -1.62
C PRO A 31 -3.91 7.33 -2.92
N GLU A 32 -5.08 7.98 -2.98
CA GLU A 32 -5.93 7.99 -4.18
C GLU A 32 -5.23 8.60 -5.39
N GLU A 33 -4.32 9.57 -5.19
CA GLU A 33 -3.54 10.19 -6.28
C GLU A 33 -2.82 9.16 -7.15
N VAL A 34 -2.40 8.03 -6.57
CA VAL A 34 -1.74 6.95 -7.31
C VAL A 34 -2.69 6.35 -8.36
N PHE A 35 -4.00 6.40 -8.14
CA PHE A 35 -5.03 5.88 -9.06
C PHE A 35 -5.14 6.68 -10.37
N LEU A 36 -4.62 7.91 -10.40
CA LEU A 36 -4.52 8.71 -11.61
C LEU A 36 -3.48 8.16 -12.60
N ARG A 37 -2.57 7.29 -12.14
CA ARG A 37 -1.44 6.75 -12.92
C ARG A 37 -1.84 5.53 -13.77
N SER A 38 -0.91 5.02 -14.59
CA SER A 38 -1.13 3.80 -15.36
C SER A 38 -1.20 2.54 -14.46
N PRO A 39 -1.81 1.42 -14.91
CA PRO A 39 -1.82 0.16 -14.15
C PRO A 39 -0.42 -0.31 -13.75
N THR A 40 0.55 -0.17 -14.65
CA THR A 40 1.96 -0.53 -14.37
C THR A 40 2.53 0.28 -13.22
N GLU A 41 2.24 1.58 -13.16
CA GLU A 41 2.71 2.46 -12.09
C GLU A 41 1.99 2.19 -10.75
N ILE A 42 0.68 1.90 -10.78
CA ILE A 42 -0.10 1.52 -9.60
C ILE A 42 0.45 0.21 -9.02
N ARG A 43 0.68 -0.80 -9.87
CA ARG A 43 1.28 -2.08 -9.47
C ARG A 43 2.66 -1.88 -8.87
N LYS A 44 3.52 -1.09 -9.52
CA LYS A 44 4.87 -0.78 -9.03
C LYS A 44 4.84 -0.12 -7.65
N TYR A 45 3.95 0.86 -7.46
CA TYR A 45 3.78 1.50 -6.16
C TYR A 45 3.30 0.51 -5.09
N THR A 46 2.30 -0.31 -5.41
CA THR A 46 1.74 -1.33 -4.51
C THR A 46 2.82 -2.36 -4.10
N LEU A 47 3.67 -2.80 -5.03
CA LEU A 47 4.82 -3.66 -4.74
C LEU A 47 5.84 -2.98 -3.83
N GLY A 48 6.06 -1.66 -4.01
CA GLY A 48 6.87 -0.85 -3.12
C GLY A 48 6.34 -0.86 -1.69
N LEU A 49 5.03 -0.64 -1.51
CA LEU A 49 4.38 -0.73 -0.19
C LEU A 49 4.56 -2.12 0.43
N LEU A 50 4.26 -3.19 -0.31
CA LEU A 50 4.42 -4.56 0.18
C LEU A 50 5.86 -4.85 0.62
N ARG A 51 6.86 -4.33 -0.11
CA ARG A 51 8.28 -4.47 0.22
C ARG A 51 8.62 -3.77 1.54
N GLU A 52 8.10 -2.57 1.78
CA GLU A 52 8.29 -1.86 3.05
C GLU A 52 7.51 -2.51 4.21
N MET A 53 6.34 -3.07 3.92
CA MET A 53 5.48 -3.75 4.89
C MET A 53 6.05 -5.09 5.35
N ALA A 54 6.93 -5.73 4.57
CA ALA A 54 7.51 -7.04 4.91
C ALA A 54 8.01 -7.09 6.37
N PRO A 55 7.64 -8.12 7.17
CA PRO A 55 7.00 -9.38 6.76
C PRO A 55 5.46 -9.33 6.59
N GLY A 56 4.83 -8.16 6.69
CA GLY A 56 3.41 -7.93 6.38
C GLY A 56 2.44 -8.05 7.55
N LEU A 57 2.88 -8.54 8.72
CA LEU A 57 2.04 -8.60 9.92
C LEU A 57 1.86 -7.22 10.54
N GLY A 58 0.66 -6.93 11.07
CA GLY A 58 0.37 -5.69 11.79
C GLY A 58 -0.04 -4.52 10.89
N PHE A 59 -0.47 -4.81 9.66
CA PHE A 59 -0.92 -3.79 8.71
C PHE A 59 -2.38 -3.99 8.28
N ILE A 60 -3.09 -2.88 8.11
CA ILE A 60 -4.38 -2.78 7.42
C ILE A 60 -4.19 -1.77 6.30
N VAL A 61 -4.69 -2.06 5.10
CA VAL A 61 -4.64 -1.13 3.96
C VAL A 61 -6.07 -0.86 3.51
N SER A 62 -6.45 0.41 3.42
CA SER A 62 -7.76 0.84 2.92
C SER A 62 -7.63 2.07 2.03
N ILE A 63 -8.73 2.51 1.46
CA ILE A 63 -8.83 3.80 0.77
C ILE A 63 -9.89 4.60 1.53
N THR A 64 -9.55 5.78 2.01
CA THR A 64 -10.44 6.67 2.79
C THR A 64 -10.76 7.97 2.04
N GLU A 65 -10.50 7.99 0.74
CA GLU A 65 -10.66 9.13 -0.17
C GLU A 65 -11.74 8.83 -1.22
N ASP A 66 -12.34 9.88 -1.77
CA ASP A 66 -13.27 9.77 -2.89
C ASP A 66 -12.50 9.49 -4.18
N VAL A 67 -12.66 8.28 -4.71
CA VAL A 67 -12.02 7.88 -5.96
C VAL A 67 -12.84 8.33 -7.16
N HIS A 68 -12.21 9.02 -8.11
CA HIS A 68 -12.93 9.45 -9.31
C HIS A 68 -13.42 8.23 -10.14
N PRO A 69 -14.68 8.18 -10.58
CA PRO A 69 -15.25 6.99 -11.23
C PRO A 69 -14.50 6.50 -12.47
N SER A 70 -13.85 7.39 -13.24
CA SER A 70 -13.04 7.02 -14.40
C SER A 70 -11.76 6.25 -14.06
N HIS A 71 -11.33 6.27 -12.80
CA HIS A 71 -10.10 5.63 -12.33
C HIS A 71 -10.37 4.45 -11.39
N PHE A 72 -11.55 4.42 -10.77
CA PHE A 72 -11.94 3.41 -9.77
C PHE A 72 -11.67 1.97 -10.22
N ARG A 73 -12.28 1.52 -11.32
CA ARG A 73 -12.21 0.11 -11.73
C ARG A 73 -10.77 -0.35 -11.95
N LYS A 74 -10.06 0.35 -12.83
CA LYS A 74 -8.65 0.08 -13.17
C LYS A 74 -7.77 0.04 -11.92
N ALA A 75 -7.93 1.02 -11.03
CA ALA A 75 -7.11 1.14 -9.84
C ALA A 75 -7.39 0.02 -8.83
N ILE A 76 -8.65 -0.21 -8.48
CA ILE A 76 -9.04 -1.24 -7.52
C ILE A 76 -8.67 -2.63 -8.03
N GLU A 77 -8.91 -2.95 -9.31
CA GLU A 77 -8.48 -4.22 -9.92
C GLU A 77 -6.95 -4.37 -9.79
N THR A 78 -6.17 -3.36 -10.21
CA THR A 78 -4.70 -3.44 -10.15
C THR A 78 -4.18 -3.62 -8.72
N VAL A 79 -4.69 -2.85 -7.75
CA VAL A 79 -4.26 -2.95 -6.34
C VAL A 79 -4.62 -4.31 -5.77
N THR A 80 -5.88 -4.74 -5.90
CA THR A 80 -6.35 -5.99 -5.31
C THR A 80 -5.71 -7.22 -5.93
N GLU A 81 -5.50 -7.25 -7.24
CA GLU A 81 -4.74 -8.31 -7.91
C GLU A 81 -3.29 -8.37 -7.42
N THR A 82 -2.63 -7.22 -7.24
CA THR A 82 -1.26 -7.17 -6.72
C THR A 82 -1.17 -7.68 -5.28
N PHE A 83 -2.13 -7.29 -4.42
CA PHE A 83 -2.23 -7.83 -3.05
C PHE A 83 -2.55 -9.33 -3.04
N PHE A 84 -3.42 -9.80 -3.94
CA PHE A 84 -3.74 -11.21 -4.06
C PHE A 84 -2.53 -12.05 -4.46
N GLU A 85 -1.73 -11.56 -5.41
CA GLU A 85 -0.55 -12.26 -5.94
C GLU A 85 0.63 -12.24 -4.96
N TYR A 86 0.85 -11.11 -4.25
CA TYR A 86 2.09 -10.88 -3.48
C TYR A 86 1.90 -10.53 -2.00
N GLY A 87 0.68 -10.33 -1.54
CA GLY A 87 0.37 -9.88 -0.18
C GLY A 87 0.24 -10.99 0.86
N ALA A 88 0.40 -12.26 0.47
CA ALA A 88 0.36 -13.38 1.39
C ALA A 88 1.48 -13.27 2.44
N ILE A 89 1.11 -13.41 3.71
CA ILE A 89 2.07 -13.31 4.83
C ILE A 89 2.72 -14.68 5.13
N PRO A 90 4.02 -14.73 5.48
CA PRO A 90 4.94 -13.59 5.52
C PRO A 90 5.33 -13.12 4.11
N ILE A 91 5.28 -11.80 3.90
CA ILE A 91 5.76 -11.19 2.66
C ILE A 91 7.28 -11.33 2.62
N ARG A 92 7.79 -12.04 1.61
CA ARG A 92 9.23 -12.20 1.36
C ARG A 92 9.67 -11.15 0.34
N ALA A 93 10.23 -10.04 0.83
CA ALA A 93 10.65 -8.90 0.00
C ALA A 93 11.59 -9.28 -1.17
N SER A 94 12.39 -10.34 -1.00
CA SER A 94 13.30 -10.89 -2.01
C SER A 94 12.59 -11.60 -3.17
N GLU A 95 11.32 -11.97 -3.02
CA GLU A 95 10.52 -12.67 -4.04
C GLU A 95 9.56 -11.74 -4.78
N LEU A 96 9.48 -10.47 -4.36
CA LEU A 96 8.69 -9.46 -5.05
C LEU A 96 9.38 -9.01 -6.34
N PRO A 97 8.64 -8.88 -7.46
CA PRO A 97 9.20 -8.33 -8.70
C PRO A 97 9.73 -6.91 -8.51
N LEU A 98 10.73 -6.56 -9.33
CA LEU A 98 11.35 -5.24 -9.38
C LEU A 98 10.43 -4.18 -10.00
#